data_AF-A0A800EQ54-F1
#
_entry.id   AF-A0A800EQ54-F1
#
_cell.length_a   1.000
_cell.length_b   1.000
_cell.length_c   1.000
_cell.angle_alpha   90.00
_cell.angle_beta   90.00
_cell.angle_gamma   90.00
#
_symmetry.space_group_name_H-M   'P 1'
#
loop_
_entity.id
_entity.type
_entity.pdbx_description
1 polymer ?
#
loop_
_entity_poly.entity_id
_entity_poly.type
_entity_poly.pdbx_seq_one_letter_code
_entity_poly.pdbx_strand_id
1 'polypeptide(L)'
;MPKEKLFAQARDELFSHINRCGVLSATDDDRTAWMNETVDYIGERYPDLVAPDLQELHQVGIRFCQPAINNVPAAVVAEPVAEAVDETATEEASGEADNSDEQLVASTAGVVAASEISQDQDGGANAA
;
A
#
# COMPACT_ATOMS: atom_id res chain seq x y z
N MET A 1 -22.17 -6.91 -23.89
CA MET A 1 -21.72 -6.66 -22.51
C MET A 1 -20.33 -6.01 -22.54
N PRO A 2 -20.24 -4.67 -22.61
CA PRO A 2 -18.94 -3.97 -22.60
C PRO A 2 -18.22 -4.15 -21.25
N LYS A 3 -18.95 -4.06 -20.14
CA LYS A 3 -18.42 -4.20 -18.77
C LYS A 3 -17.76 -5.55 -18.51
N GLU A 4 -18.38 -6.66 -18.92
CA GLU A 4 -17.80 -8.00 -18.75
C GLU A 4 -16.46 -8.16 -19.48
N LYS A 5 -16.31 -7.50 -20.65
CA LYS A 5 -15.03 -7.49 -21.37
C LYS A 5 -13.97 -6.68 -20.62
N LEU A 6 -14.35 -5.54 -20.03
CA LEU A 6 -13.45 -4.74 -19.20
C LEU A 6 -13.00 -5.52 -17.96
N PHE A 7 -13.91 -6.19 -17.28
CA PHE A 7 -13.58 -7.03 -16.13
C PHE A 7 -12.65 -8.17 -16.52
N ALA A 8 -12.93 -8.88 -17.62
CA ALA A 8 -12.06 -9.94 -18.12
C ALA A 8 -10.64 -9.41 -18.42
N GLN A 9 -10.54 -8.23 -19.04
CA GLN A 9 -9.25 -7.61 -19.34
C GLN A 9 -8.49 -7.23 -18.06
N ALA A 10 -9.16 -6.61 -17.08
CA ALA A 10 -8.56 -6.26 -15.79
C ALA A 10 -8.09 -7.51 -15.01
N ARG A 11 -8.88 -8.59 -15.07
CA ARG A 11 -8.52 -9.89 -14.47
C ARG A 11 -7.28 -10.50 -15.13
N ASP A 12 -7.25 -10.51 -16.46
CA ASP A 12 -6.11 -11.06 -17.20
C ASP A 12 -4.84 -10.21 -16.96
N GLU A 13 -4.98 -8.89 -16.80
CA GLU A 13 -3.90 -7.99 -16.40
C GLU A 13 -3.40 -8.29 -14.97
N LEU A 14 -4.30 -8.44 -13.99
CA LEU A 14 -3.94 -8.83 -12.63
C LEU A 14 -3.13 -10.13 -12.59
N PHE A 15 -3.56 -11.16 -13.31
CA PHE A 15 -2.84 -12.43 -13.39
C PHE A 15 -1.48 -12.29 -14.05
N SER A 16 -1.35 -11.37 -15.01
CA SER A 16 -0.07 -10.99 -15.60
C SER A 16 0.89 -10.42 -14.55
N HIS A 17 0.41 -9.55 -13.66
CA HIS A 17 1.20 -8.98 -12.57
C HIS A 17 1.61 -10.03 -11.54
N ILE A 18 0.66 -10.88 -11.10
CA ILE A 18 0.93 -11.97 -10.15
C ILE A 18 2.07 -12.87 -10.65
N ASN A 19 2.00 -13.30 -11.91
CA ASN A 19 2.96 -14.23 -12.48
C ASN A 19 4.33 -13.60 -12.75
N ARG A 20 4.41 -12.29 -13.02
CA ARG A 20 5.68 -11.59 -13.26
C ARG A 20 6.40 -11.18 -11.97
N CYS A 21 5.65 -10.78 -10.95
CA CYS A 21 6.22 -10.27 -9.71
C CYS A 21 6.57 -11.35 -8.69
N GLY A 22 6.19 -12.62 -8.92
CA GLY A 22 6.54 -13.72 -8.03
C GLY A 22 5.85 -13.66 -6.66
N VAL A 23 4.72 -12.96 -6.55
CA VAL A 23 3.97 -12.80 -5.28
C VAL A 23 3.47 -14.14 -4.69
N LEU A 24 3.48 -15.21 -5.49
CA LEU A 24 3.12 -16.56 -5.07
C LEU A 24 4.03 -17.13 -3.97
N SER A 25 5.27 -16.65 -3.85
CA SER A 25 6.22 -17.05 -2.79
C SER A 25 6.27 -16.10 -1.61
N ALA A 26 5.51 -15.00 -1.63
CA ALA A 26 5.47 -14.04 -0.53
C ALA A 26 4.67 -14.59 0.66
N THR A 27 4.86 -13.99 1.84
CA THR A 27 4.02 -14.27 3.01
C THR A 27 2.56 -13.87 2.74
N ASP A 28 1.64 -14.39 3.55
CA ASP A 28 0.21 -14.09 3.39
C ASP A 28 -0.10 -12.59 3.55
N ASP A 29 0.60 -11.93 4.49
CA ASP A 29 0.45 -10.50 4.76
C ASP A 29 1.00 -9.65 3.61
N ASP A 30 2.24 -9.93 3.17
CA ASP A 30 2.86 -9.21 2.05
C ASP A 30 2.06 -9.38 0.76
N ARG A 31 1.55 -10.59 0.53
CA ARG A 31 0.72 -10.89 -0.62
C ARG A 31 -0.61 -10.13 -0.59
N THR A 32 -1.20 -10.00 0.59
CA THR A 32 -2.46 -9.25 0.76
C THR A 32 -2.23 -7.76 0.56
N ALA A 33 -1.16 -7.20 1.13
CA ALA A 33 -0.78 -5.81 0.92
C ALA A 33 -0.53 -5.51 -0.57
N TRP A 34 0.27 -6.34 -1.23
CA TRP A 34 0.53 -6.24 -2.67
C TRP A 34 -0.75 -6.33 -3.50
N MET A 35 -1.69 -7.22 -3.13
CA MET A 35 -2.96 -7.37 -3.85
C MET A 35 -3.82 -6.11 -3.74
N ASN A 36 -3.91 -5.51 -2.55
CA ASN A 36 -4.65 -4.25 -2.34
C ASN A 36 -4.08 -3.15 -3.25
N GLU A 37 -2.76 -2.92 -3.18
CA GLU A 37 -2.07 -1.90 -3.99
C GLU A 37 -2.24 -2.14 -5.49
N THR A 38 -2.16 -3.40 -5.92
CA THR A 38 -2.31 -3.75 -7.34
C THR A 38 -3.75 -3.57 -7.82
N VAL A 39 -4.74 -3.90 -7.00
CA VAL A 39 -6.16 -3.69 -7.34
C VAL A 39 -6.49 -2.20 -7.38
N ASP A 40 -5.92 -1.39 -6.48
CA ASP A 40 -6.06 0.07 -6.52
C ASP A 40 -5.50 0.64 -7.83
N TYR A 41 -4.30 0.21 -8.24
CA TYR A 41 -3.71 0.57 -9.53
C TYR A 41 -4.61 0.17 -10.72
N ILE A 42 -5.19 -1.04 -10.69
CA ILE A 42 -6.12 -1.49 -11.73
C ILE A 42 -7.39 -0.62 -11.73
N GLY A 43 -7.89 -0.21 -10.56
CA GLY A 43 -9.03 0.68 -10.43
C GLY A 43 -8.80 2.04 -11.10
N GLU A 44 -7.61 2.62 -10.95
CA GLU A 44 -7.22 3.86 -11.64
C GLU A 44 -7.17 3.69 -13.16
N ARG A 45 -6.71 2.52 -13.63
CA ARG A 45 -6.57 2.19 -15.06
C ARG A 45 -7.92 1.88 -15.73
N TYR A 46 -8.85 1.28 -14.99
CA TYR A 46 -10.18 0.90 -15.47
C TYR A 46 -11.26 1.66 -14.68
N PRO A 47 -11.46 2.97 -14.91
CA PRO A 47 -12.36 3.82 -14.12
C PRO A 47 -13.84 3.43 -14.23
N ASP A 48 -14.21 2.62 -15.22
CA ASP A 48 -15.56 2.07 -15.40
C ASP A 48 -15.84 0.83 -14.52
N LEU A 49 -14.81 0.29 -13.85
CA LEU A 49 -14.98 -0.74 -12.82
C LEU A 49 -15.39 -0.06 -11.51
N VAL A 50 -16.50 -0.53 -10.94
CA VAL A 50 -17.00 -0.01 -9.68
C VAL A 50 -16.40 -0.83 -8.53
N ALA A 51 -16.49 -0.29 -7.30
CA ALA A 51 -16.00 -0.93 -6.09
C ALA A 51 -16.33 -2.44 -5.96
N PRO A 52 -17.55 -2.94 -6.23
CA PRO A 52 -17.81 -4.37 -6.15
C PRO A 52 -17.04 -5.21 -7.19
N ASP A 53 -16.77 -4.68 -8.39
CA ASP A 53 -15.95 -5.40 -9.38
C ASP A 53 -14.49 -5.47 -8.91
N LEU A 54 -13.97 -4.38 -8.34
CA LEU A 54 -12.60 -4.35 -7.79
C LEU A 54 -12.46 -5.31 -6.60
N GLN A 55 -13.50 -5.39 -5.76
CA GLN A 55 -13.55 -6.35 -4.66
C GLN A 55 -13.60 -7.80 -5.15
N GLU A 56 -14.38 -8.08 -6.20
CA GLU A 56 -14.39 -9.40 -6.84
C GLU A 56 -13.02 -9.74 -7.43
N LEU A 57 -12.40 -8.78 -8.11
CA LEU A 57 -11.08 -8.91 -8.70
C LEU A 57 -10.02 -9.23 -7.63
N HIS A 58 -10.06 -8.53 -6.49
CA HIS A 58 -9.21 -8.80 -5.33
C HIS A 58 -9.40 -10.23 -4.82
N GLN A 59 -10.65 -10.66 -4.58
CA GLN A 59 -10.95 -12.01 -4.09
C GLN A 59 -10.47 -13.11 -5.04
N VAL A 60 -10.67 -12.92 -6.34
CA VAL A 60 -10.21 -13.83 -7.38
C VAL A 60 -8.68 -13.91 -7.40
N GLY A 61 -8.00 -12.76 -7.28
CA GLY A 61 -6.54 -12.69 -7.19
C GLY A 61 -5.97 -13.43 -5.98
N ILE A 62 -6.52 -13.19 -4.78
CA ILE A 62 -6.10 -13.89 -3.56
C ILE A 62 -6.29 -15.40 -3.70
N ARG A 63 -7.43 -15.84 -4.24
CA ARG A 63 -7.71 -17.26 -4.44
C ARG A 63 -6.77 -17.89 -5.46
N PHE A 64 -6.40 -17.15 -6.50
CA PHE A 64 -5.44 -17.61 -7.50
C PHE A 64 -4.06 -17.90 -6.88
N CYS A 65 -3.67 -17.13 -5.86
CA CYS A 65 -2.42 -17.34 -5.16
C CYS A 65 -2.42 -18.49 -4.15
N GLN A 66 -3.58 -19.10 -3.86
CA GLN A 66 -3.65 -20.24 -2.94
C GLN A 66 -3.07 -21.50 -3.61
N PRO A 67 -2.34 -22.34 -2.87
CA PRO A 67 -1.80 -23.58 -3.40
C PRO A 67 -2.91 -24.51 -3.90
N ALA A 68 -2.65 -25.23 -4.99
CA ALA A 68 -3.60 -26.18 -5.53
C ALA A 68 -3.87 -27.32 -4.53
N ILE A 69 -5.16 -27.58 -4.26
CA ILE A 69 -5.56 -28.72 -3.42
C ILE A 69 -5.28 -30.00 -4.21
N ASN A 70 -4.26 -30.74 -3.79
CA ASN A 70 -3.96 -32.04 -4.37
C ASN A 70 -4.92 -33.09 -3.78
N ASN A 71 -5.98 -33.46 -4.50
CA ASN A 71 -6.94 -34.50 -4.08
C ASN A 71 -6.39 -35.93 -4.18
N VAL A 72 -5.06 -36.11 -4.12
CA VAL A 72 -4.46 -37.43 -3.97
C VAL A 72 -4.57 -37.83 -2.50
N PRO A 73 -4.91 -39.09 -2.17
CA PRO A 73 -4.92 -39.55 -0.79
C PRO A 73 -3.54 -39.30 -0.15
N ALA A 74 -3.52 -38.45 0.87
CA ALA A 74 -2.32 -37.96 1.50
C ALA A 74 -1.57 -39.11 2.19
N ALA A 75 -0.45 -39.55 1.59
CA ALA A 75 0.60 -40.18 2.38
C ALA A 75 1.25 -39.06 3.20
N VAL A 76 1.03 -39.14 4.51
CA VAL A 76 1.55 -38.23 5.54
C VAL A 76 3.06 -38.08 5.38
N VAL A 77 3.54 -36.87 5.14
CA VAL A 77 4.92 -36.49 5.46
C VAL A 77 4.84 -35.22 6.30
N ALA A 78 4.53 -35.42 7.57
CA ALA A 78 4.89 -34.48 8.61
C ALA A 78 6.12 -35.07 9.27
N GLU A 79 7.28 -34.42 9.16
CA GLU A 79 8.26 -34.39 10.26
C GLU A 79 8.98 -33.03 10.33
N PRO A 80 9.14 -32.47 11.54
CA PRO A 80 9.77 -31.19 11.83
C PRO A 80 11.28 -31.34 12.11
N VAL A 81 12.09 -30.36 11.72
CA VAL A 81 13.42 -30.15 12.33
C VAL A 81 13.48 -28.74 12.89
N ALA A 82 13.33 -28.67 14.20
CA ALA A 82 13.93 -27.62 15.00
C ALA A 82 15.41 -27.97 15.18
N GLU A 83 16.31 -27.04 14.84
CA GLU A 83 17.64 -27.03 15.43
C GLU A 83 18.04 -25.56 15.68
N ALA A 84 18.00 -25.19 16.96
CA ALA A 84 18.62 -23.99 17.47
C ALA A 84 20.12 -24.22 17.55
N VAL A 85 20.92 -23.28 17.03
CA VAL A 85 22.31 -23.11 17.42
C VAL A 85 22.51 -21.66 17.85
N ASP A 86 22.51 -21.51 19.17
CA ASP A 86 23.22 -20.48 19.92
C ASP A 86 24.71 -20.62 19.64
N GLU A 87 25.37 -19.55 19.18
CA GLU A 87 26.79 -19.37 19.45
C GLU A 87 27.14 -17.90 19.61
N THR A 88 27.99 -17.71 20.61
CA THR A 88 28.28 -16.52 21.38
C THR A 88 29.47 -15.75 20.81
N ALA A 89 29.45 -14.43 21.05
CA ALA A 89 30.57 -13.49 21.14
C ALA A 89 31.32 -13.05 19.86
N THR A 90 31.27 -11.75 19.61
CA THR A 90 32.48 -10.92 19.75
C THR A 90 32.13 -9.48 20.12
N GLU A 91 32.82 -9.02 21.14
CA GLU A 91 32.75 -7.75 21.84
C GLU A 91 33.83 -6.84 21.25
N GLU A 92 33.49 -5.64 20.78
CA GLU A 92 34.48 -4.57 20.53
C GLU A 92 33.86 -3.19 20.87
N ALA A 93 34.19 -2.75 22.08
CA ALA A 93 34.64 -1.43 22.49
C ALA A 93 34.01 -0.13 21.91
N SER A 94 33.37 0.60 22.83
CA SER A 94 33.63 1.99 23.23
C SER A 94 33.77 3.10 22.16
N GLY A 95 32.84 4.05 22.21
CA GLY A 95 32.96 5.38 21.58
C GLY A 95 32.06 6.38 22.28
N GLU A 96 32.69 7.30 23.01
CA GLU A 96 32.15 8.25 23.97
C GLU A 96 31.11 9.25 23.41
N ALA A 97 30.29 9.76 24.33
CA ALA A 97 29.35 10.85 24.15
C ALA A 97 30.07 12.19 23.86
N ASP A 98 29.46 13.03 23.02
CA ASP A 98 29.57 14.47 23.15
C ASP A 98 28.23 15.13 22.79
N ASN A 99 27.76 15.93 23.73
CA ASN A 99 26.50 16.64 23.72
C ASN A 99 26.85 18.13 23.71
N SER A 100 26.49 18.83 22.65
CA SER A 100 26.51 20.29 22.49
C SER A 100 25.74 20.58 21.20
N ASP A 101 24.95 21.62 21.01
CA ASP A 101 24.30 22.66 21.81
C ASP A 101 23.47 23.45 20.76
N GLU A 102 22.42 24.13 21.20
CA GLU A 102 21.68 25.26 20.57
C GLU A 102 21.67 25.46 19.04
N GLN A 103 20.52 25.40 18.36
CA GLN A 103 19.47 26.43 18.29
C GLN A 103 19.80 27.67 17.41
N LEU A 104 18.82 27.99 16.55
CA LEU A 104 18.46 29.29 15.94
C LEU A 104 18.93 29.64 14.50
N VAL A 105 17.88 29.92 13.72
CA VAL A 105 17.66 30.96 12.68
C VAL A 105 18.30 30.82 11.30
N ALA A 106 17.44 30.73 10.28
CA ALA A 106 17.06 31.93 9.53
C ALA A 106 15.88 31.64 8.59
N SER A 107 14.78 32.34 8.87
CA SER A 107 13.73 32.65 7.90
C SER A 107 14.27 33.71 6.95
N THR A 108 14.18 33.48 5.63
CA THR A 108 14.22 34.57 4.63
C THR A 108 13.27 34.28 3.45
N ALA A 109 12.12 34.95 3.52
CA ALA A 109 11.42 35.66 2.46
C ALA A 109 11.55 35.18 1.00
N GLY A 110 10.39 34.83 0.42
CA GLY A 110 10.18 34.67 -1.02
C GLY A 110 8.79 35.17 -1.45
N VAL A 111 8.75 36.47 -1.77
CA VAL A 111 7.89 37.19 -2.71
C VAL A 111 6.37 37.35 -2.46
N VAL A 112 6.01 38.63 -2.44
CA VAL A 112 4.69 39.27 -2.43
C VAL A 112 3.98 39.16 -3.77
N ALA A 113 2.67 38.89 -3.77
CA ALA A 113 1.78 39.30 -4.85
C ALA A 113 0.41 39.67 -4.27
N ALA A 114 -0.01 40.90 -4.56
CA ALA A 114 -1.14 41.60 -3.97
C ALA A 114 -2.47 41.19 -4.60
N SER A 115 -3.55 41.23 -3.81
CA SER A 115 -4.90 41.59 -4.26
C SER A 115 -5.77 42.01 -3.06
N GLU A 116 -5.75 43.32 -2.81
CA GLU A 116 -6.88 44.22 -2.60
C GLU A 116 -8.13 43.69 -1.87
N ILE A 117 -8.26 44.11 -0.60
CA ILE A 117 -9.51 44.10 0.16
C ILE A 117 -10.36 45.31 -0.27
N SER A 118 -11.61 45.09 -0.63
CA SER A 118 -12.58 46.15 -0.92
C SER A 118 -13.94 45.80 -0.29
N GLN A 119 -14.59 46.87 0.19
CA GLN A 119 -15.97 47.00 0.70
C GLN A 119 -16.23 46.77 2.20
N ASP A 120 -16.00 47.86 2.96
CA ASP A 120 -16.92 48.33 3.99
C ASP A 120 -18.34 48.53 3.40
N GLN A 121 -19.36 47.97 4.04
CA GLN A 121 -20.73 48.42 3.87
C GLN A 121 -21.23 49.07 5.16
N ASP A 122 -21.38 50.37 5.06
CA ASP A 122 -22.17 51.24 5.91
C ASP A 122 -23.65 50.82 5.86
N GLY A 123 -24.31 50.79 7.02
CA GLY A 123 -25.71 50.40 7.12
C GLY A 123 -26.30 50.69 8.48
N GLY A 124 -26.33 51.98 8.84
CA GLY A 124 -26.92 52.47 10.09
C GLY A 124 -28.44 52.30 10.20
N ALA A 125 -28.85 52.18 11.47
CA ALA A 125 -30.09 52.68 12.08
C ALA A 125 -31.46 52.39 11.42
N ASN A 126 -32.27 51.53 12.07
CA ASN A 126 -33.70 51.81 12.28
C ASN A 126 -34.31 50.93 13.40
N ALA A 127 -34.83 51.57 14.45
CA ALA A 127 -36.08 51.25 15.16
C ALA A 127 -36.25 52.34 16.24
N ALA A 128 -37.09 53.35 16.05
CA ALA A 128 -38.56 53.32 16.15
C ALA A 128 -39.05 53.08 17.58
#